data_AF-A0A1J0TUX7-F1
#
_entry.id   AF-A0A1J0TUX7-F1
#
_cell.length_a   1.000
_cell.length_b   1.000
_cell.length_c   1.000
_cell.angle_alpha   90.00
_cell.angle_beta   90.00
_cell.angle_gamma   90.00
#
_symmetry.space_group_name_H-M   'P 1'
#
loop_
_entity.id
_entity.type
_entity.pdbx_description
1 polymer ?
#
loop_
_entity_poly.entity_id
_entity_poly.type
_entity_poly.pdbx_seq_one_letter_code
_entity_poly.pdbx_strand_id
1 'polypeptide(L)'
;MLWDSIVGAQLEELLFGLLDAMGAKELAWRAGSHSGVTAIDNGRDLEAVFVQPTPDGEEDRTRWWIESKGRGTTVPRDEVTTAVNNLTARNDIDVFVFCTNSRFSNPTRDWVADWQKLHPRPKVRLWDRDTLDRLIRDHPTVAARTLPQALDDAQRLTLLSARFWELGETPTQQDLDYFWERQSVVQAADDERRAIAMFTYAESDEGLAERPWGTLIPDEPLAITETLYQAAYELPRLGVRPLARPVDGGQTVRAAAYLIMSVMPYWPANRLHKVIFNLGDCIEGDHLLKNPEFIEAWTKIAVTPILGRIQDELADVCTDDCPRVITDPVRAFAPPILGKQYWRRFGLGDAPDARILTIEEINEPCVAGLPLDAHRRCPLISDVEQSVTFLEDLCHVFKFRREYPEDQYWKFKDKPDWMCKNEPEDGDSSEGGEV
;
A
#
# COMPACT_ATOMS: atom_id res chain seq x y z
N MET A 1 -14.12 6.74 21.68
CA MET A 1 -14.95 5.84 20.85
C MET A 1 -16.43 6.17 21.05
N LEU A 2 -17.16 6.49 19.98
CA LEU A 2 -18.61 6.75 20.04
C LEU A 2 -19.36 5.41 20.02
N TRP A 3 -19.55 4.80 21.20
CA TRP A 3 -20.20 3.50 21.34
C TRP A 3 -21.64 3.45 20.80
N ASP A 4 -22.30 4.60 20.76
CA ASP A 4 -23.68 4.74 20.27
C ASP A 4 -23.81 4.44 18.77
N SER A 5 -22.72 4.57 17.99
CA SER A 5 -22.71 4.25 16.56
C SER A 5 -22.32 2.80 16.27
N ILE A 6 -21.84 2.04 17.26
CA ILE A 6 -21.33 0.67 17.10
C ILE A 6 -22.47 -0.32 17.39
N VAL A 7 -23.30 -0.60 16.39
CA VAL A 7 -24.47 -1.47 16.51
C VAL A 7 -24.55 -2.48 15.36
N GLY A 8 -25.35 -3.54 15.55
CA GLY A 8 -25.58 -4.57 14.54
C GLY A 8 -24.28 -5.19 14.02
N ALA A 9 -24.13 -5.25 12.69
CA ALA A 9 -22.98 -5.85 12.02
C ALA A 9 -21.62 -5.24 12.43
N GLN A 10 -21.56 -3.95 12.81
CA GLN A 10 -20.31 -3.34 13.26
C GLN A 10 -19.86 -3.85 14.63
N LEU A 11 -20.82 -4.04 15.55
CA LEU A 11 -20.53 -4.63 16.86
C LEU A 11 -20.11 -6.10 16.70
N GLU A 12 -20.79 -6.83 15.81
CA GLU A 12 -20.48 -8.21 15.47
C GLU A 12 -19.05 -8.36 14.90
N GLU A 13 -18.68 -7.57 13.89
CA GLU A 13 -17.33 -7.58 13.30
C GLU A 13 -16.26 -7.20 14.33
N LEU A 14 -16.58 -6.28 15.25
CA LEU A 14 -15.67 -5.86 16.31
C LEU A 14 -15.41 -7.04 17.25
N LEU A 15 -16.46 -7.77 17.63
CA LEU A 15 -16.35 -8.95 18.48
C LEU A 15 -15.62 -10.09 17.79
N PHE A 16 -15.88 -10.32 16.50
CA PHE A 16 -15.14 -11.31 15.72
C PHE A 16 -13.64 -11.01 15.75
N GLY A 17 -13.24 -9.78 15.43
CA GLY A 17 -11.84 -9.39 15.47
C GLY A 17 -11.23 -9.44 16.87
N LEU A 18 -12.01 -9.14 17.90
CA LEU A 18 -11.54 -9.16 19.28
C LEU A 18 -11.29 -10.60 19.74
N LEU A 19 -12.21 -11.52 19.46
CA LEU A 19 -12.05 -12.94 19.80
C LEU A 19 -10.83 -13.56 19.09
N ASP A 20 -10.64 -13.24 17.80
CA ASP A 20 -9.49 -13.67 17.02
C ASP A 20 -8.17 -13.15 17.64
N ALA A 21 -8.11 -11.86 17.97
CA ALA A 21 -6.94 -11.25 18.62
C ALA A 21 -6.67 -11.78 20.04
N MET A 22 -7.70 -12.24 20.75
CA MET A 22 -7.59 -12.92 22.03
C MET A 22 -7.10 -14.38 21.90
N GLY A 23 -6.89 -14.87 20.69
CA GLY A 23 -6.38 -16.22 20.42
C GLY A 23 -7.45 -17.29 20.25
N ALA A 24 -8.70 -16.90 19.95
CA ALA A 24 -9.76 -17.86 19.65
C ALA A 24 -9.36 -18.80 18.50
N LYS A 25 -9.77 -20.06 18.63
CA LYS A 25 -9.69 -21.11 17.60
C LYS A 25 -11.10 -21.46 17.16
N GLU A 26 -11.22 -22.04 15.96
CA GLU A 26 -12.52 -22.46 15.40
C GLU A 26 -13.59 -21.33 15.42
N LEU A 27 -13.16 -20.06 15.32
CA LEU A 27 -14.04 -18.91 15.35
C LEU A 27 -14.96 -18.91 14.12
N ALA A 28 -16.27 -18.94 14.34
CA ALA A 28 -17.27 -19.07 13.28
C ALA A 28 -18.52 -18.22 13.52
N TRP A 29 -19.08 -17.70 12.43
CA TRP A 29 -20.40 -17.07 12.40
C TRP A 29 -21.50 -18.15 12.43
N ARG A 30 -22.53 -17.93 13.25
CA ARG A 30 -23.71 -18.80 13.34
C ARG A 30 -24.96 -17.98 13.06
N ALA A 31 -25.74 -18.41 12.07
CA ALA A 31 -27.03 -17.80 11.79
C ALA A 31 -28.01 -18.16 12.92
N GLY A 32 -28.54 -17.15 13.60
CA GLY A 32 -29.56 -17.32 14.64
C GLY A 32 -30.93 -17.61 14.02
N SER A 33 -31.21 -18.83 13.56
CA SER A 33 -32.59 -19.36 13.52
C SER A 33 -32.62 -20.89 13.44
N HIS A 34 -33.54 -21.50 14.19
CA HIS A 34 -33.86 -22.93 14.13
C HIS A 34 -34.63 -23.33 12.85
N SER A 35 -34.70 -22.47 11.83
CA SER A 35 -35.58 -22.66 10.68
C SER A 35 -34.93 -22.42 9.31
N GLY A 36 -33.60 -22.29 9.22
CA GLY A 36 -32.91 -22.15 7.92
C GLY A 36 -33.33 -20.93 7.09
N VAL A 37 -34.08 -20.01 7.70
CA VAL A 37 -34.48 -18.72 7.15
C VAL A 37 -33.76 -17.69 8.00
N THR A 38 -32.83 -16.97 7.38
CA THR A 38 -32.18 -15.80 7.95
C THR A 38 -33.22 -14.92 8.62
N ALA A 39 -33.05 -14.65 9.92
CA ALA A 39 -33.86 -13.65 10.60
C ALA A 39 -33.75 -12.34 9.81
N ILE A 40 -34.88 -11.66 9.63
CA ILE A 40 -35.00 -10.43 8.84
C ILE A 40 -34.08 -9.31 9.40
N ASP A 41 -33.58 -9.47 10.63
CA ASP A 41 -32.65 -8.57 11.32
C ASP A 41 -31.16 -8.81 11.03
N ASN A 42 -30.79 -9.83 10.24
CA ASN A 42 -29.42 -10.11 9.79
C ASN A 42 -28.38 -10.34 10.91
N GLY A 43 -28.81 -10.51 12.17
CA GLY A 43 -27.91 -10.69 13.30
C GLY A 43 -27.24 -12.07 13.29
N ARG A 44 -25.93 -12.12 13.56
CA ARG A 44 -25.14 -13.36 13.61
C ARG A 44 -24.52 -13.56 14.98
N ASP A 45 -24.76 -14.73 15.55
CA ASP A 45 -24.07 -15.17 16.76
C ASP A 45 -22.66 -15.66 16.41
N LEU A 46 -21.77 -15.69 17.39
CA LEU A 46 -20.40 -16.15 17.23
C LEU A 46 -20.15 -17.39 18.10
N GLU A 47 -19.42 -18.34 17.55
CA GLU A 47 -18.91 -19.50 18.28
C GLU A 47 -17.39 -19.52 18.19
N ALA A 48 -16.72 -19.79 19.31
CA ALA A 48 -15.26 -19.84 19.40
C ALA A 48 -14.78 -20.91 20.38
N VAL A 49 -13.55 -21.38 20.21
CA VAL A 49 -12.87 -22.28 21.15
C VAL A 49 -11.63 -21.58 21.70
N PHE A 50 -11.51 -21.53 23.02
CA PHE A 50 -10.27 -21.11 23.68
C PHE A 50 -9.59 -22.32 24.29
N VAL A 51 -8.27 -22.39 24.10
CA VAL A 51 -7.41 -23.46 24.61
C VAL A 51 -6.47 -22.86 25.63
N GLN A 52 -6.49 -23.37 26.85
CA GLN A 52 -5.63 -22.90 27.93
C GLN A 52 -4.76 -24.06 28.44
N PRO A 53 -3.43 -23.88 28.54
CA PRO A 53 -2.57 -24.92 29.10
C PRO A 53 -2.85 -25.06 30.61
N THR A 54 -2.94 -26.30 31.07
CA THR A 54 -3.08 -26.64 32.49
C THR A 54 -1.70 -26.89 33.12
N PRO A 55 -1.56 -26.82 34.46
CA PRO A 55 -0.26 -26.96 35.13
C PRO A 55 0.44 -28.31 34.93
N ASP A 56 -0.30 -29.35 34.55
CA ASP A 56 0.21 -30.69 34.21
C ASP A 56 0.62 -30.83 32.74
N GLY A 57 0.46 -29.78 31.92
CA GLY A 57 0.82 -29.76 30.51
C GLY A 57 -0.28 -30.28 29.57
N GLU A 58 -1.47 -30.56 30.08
CA GLU A 58 -2.66 -30.78 29.26
C GLU A 58 -3.25 -29.45 28.76
N GLU A 59 -4.29 -29.52 27.93
CA GLU A 59 -4.97 -28.37 27.35
C GLU A 59 -6.46 -28.41 27.67
N ASP A 60 -6.92 -27.41 28.44
CA ASP A 60 -8.34 -27.20 28.68
C ASP A 60 -8.95 -26.48 27.48
N ARG A 61 -9.86 -27.17 26.79
CA ARG A 61 -10.64 -26.61 25.68
C ARG A 61 -11.98 -26.12 26.20
N THR A 62 -12.27 -24.85 25.99
CA THR A 62 -13.57 -24.25 26.34
C THR A 62 -14.27 -23.72 25.10
N ARG A 63 -15.53 -24.12 24.90
CA ARG A 63 -16.38 -23.64 23.81
C ARG A 63 -17.23 -22.46 24.28
N TRP A 64 -17.15 -21.37 23.53
CA TRP A 64 -17.76 -20.09 23.81
C TRP A 64 -18.85 -19.79 22.79
N TRP A 65 -20.02 -19.39 23.26
CA TRP A 65 -21.09 -18.82 22.44
C TRP A 65 -21.27 -17.36 22.80
N ILE A 66 -21.21 -16.48 21.82
CA ILE A 66 -21.27 -15.04 22.00
C ILE A 66 -22.46 -14.50 21.22
N GLU A 67 -23.45 -14.00 21.96
CA GLU A 67 -24.58 -13.28 21.39
C GLU A 67 -24.34 -11.78 21.54
N SER A 68 -24.58 -11.02 20.48
CA SER A 68 -24.39 -9.57 20.48
C SER A 68 -25.70 -8.82 20.26
N LYS A 69 -25.91 -7.76 21.04
CA LYS A 69 -27.07 -6.86 20.89
C LYS A 69 -26.65 -5.40 21.01
N GLY A 70 -26.68 -4.72 19.87
CA GLY A 70 -26.53 -3.26 19.78
C GLY A 70 -27.75 -2.53 20.35
N ARG A 71 -27.56 -1.59 21.27
CA ARG A 71 -28.60 -0.77 21.89
C ARG A 71 -28.10 0.67 22.09
N GLY A 72 -29.02 1.64 22.02
CA GLY A 72 -28.77 3.00 22.50
C GLY A 72 -29.00 3.18 24.00
N THR A 73 -29.63 2.20 24.67
CA THR A 73 -29.98 2.24 26.09
C THR A 73 -29.57 0.95 26.81
N THR A 74 -29.73 0.93 28.13
CA THR A 74 -29.42 -0.23 28.97
C THR A 74 -30.17 -1.51 28.56
N VAL A 75 -29.51 -2.66 28.61
CA VAL A 75 -30.10 -3.98 28.34
C VAL A 75 -30.94 -4.45 29.55
N PRO A 76 -32.25 -4.75 29.36
CA PRO A 76 -33.12 -5.22 30.43
C PRO A 76 -32.88 -6.69 30.76
N ARG A 77 -33.36 -7.12 31.93
CA ARG A 77 -33.22 -8.50 32.43
C ARG A 77 -33.83 -9.53 31.48
N ASP A 78 -35.03 -9.26 30.97
CA ASP A 78 -35.82 -10.24 30.22
C ASP A 78 -35.13 -10.71 28.93
N GLU A 79 -34.36 -9.83 28.29
CA GLU A 79 -33.57 -10.17 27.09
C GLU A 79 -32.46 -11.17 27.43
N VAL A 80 -31.70 -10.91 28.49
CA VAL A 80 -30.62 -11.81 28.93
C VAL A 80 -31.20 -13.13 29.42
N THR A 81 -32.33 -13.11 30.15
CA THR A 81 -33.02 -14.33 30.58
C THR A 81 -33.48 -15.17 29.40
N THR A 82 -34.04 -14.55 28.36
CA THR A 82 -34.48 -15.27 27.15
C THR A 82 -33.30 -15.93 26.44
N ALA A 83 -32.21 -15.19 26.25
CA ALA A 83 -30.99 -15.71 25.61
C ALA A 83 -30.36 -16.88 26.39
N VAL A 84 -30.19 -16.71 27.71
CA VAL A 84 -29.67 -17.78 28.58
C VAL A 84 -30.55 -19.03 28.51
N ASN A 85 -31.88 -18.87 28.61
CA ASN A 85 -32.80 -20.02 28.56
C ASN A 85 -32.75 -20.74 27.21
N ASN A 86 -32.68 -20.02 26.09
CA ASN A 86 -32.54 -20.61 24.76
C ASN A 86 -31.25 -21.44 24.64
N LEU A 87 -30.18 -20.97 25.30
CA LEU A 87 -28.88 -21.62 25.26
C LEU A 87 -28.76 -22.83 26.19
N THR A 88 -29.50 -22.86 27.31
CA THR A 88 -29.45 -23.96 28.28
C THR A 88 -29.87 -25.32 27.71
N ALA A 89 -30.56 -25.34 26.57
CA ALA A 89 -30.86 -26.57 25.84
C ALA A 89 -29.61 -27.22 25.20
N ARG A 90 -28.49 -26.49 25.14
CA ARG A 90 -27.23 -26.94 24.55
C ARG A 90 -26.23 -27.38 25.62
N ASN A 91 -25.80 -28.63 25.54
CA ASN A 91 -24.82 -29.21 26.47
C ASN A 91 -23.37 -29.08 25.98
N ASP A 92 -23.15 -28.53 24.79
CA ASP A 92 -21.82 -28.41 24.17
C ASP A 92 -21.13 -27.07 24.47
N ILE A 93 -21.75 -26.17 25.23
CA ILE A 93 -21.23 -24.82 25.49
C ILE A 93 -20.71 -24.72 26.93
N ASP A 94 -19.47 -24.26 27.08
CA ASP A 94 -18.84 -24.06 28.39
C ASP A 94 -19.06 -22.63 28.90
N VAL A 95 -19.02 -21.66 27.99
CA VAL A 95 -19.14 -20.22 28.30
C VAL A 95 -20.14 -19.56 27.37
N PHE A 96 -21.10 -18.85 27.94
CA PHE A 96 -22.01 -17.98 27.22
C PHE A 96 -21.64 -16.52 27.49
N VAL A 97 -21.48 -15.73 26.45
CA VAL A 97 -21.22 -14.29 26.55
C VAL A 97 -22.39 -13.55 25.96
N PHE A 98 -23.05 -12.73 26.77
CA PHE A 98 -23.99 -11.73 26.27
C PHE A 98 -23.25 -10.40 26.13
N CYS A 99 -23.19 -9.87 24.91
CA CYS A 99 -22.41 -8.70 24.57
C CYS A 99 -23.29 -7.52 24.13
N THR A 100 -22.98 -6.31 24.57
CA THR A 100 -23.65 -5.06 24.16
C THR A 100 -22.69 -3.87 24.12
N ASN A 101 -22.90 -2.95 23.19
CA ASN A 101 -22.25 -1.63 23.13
C ASN A 101 -22.74 -0.66 24.22
N SER A 102 -23.76 -1.06 25.01
CA SER A 102 -24.36 -0.26 26.07
C SER A 102 -23.98 -0.80 27.47
N ARG A 103 -24.85 -0.66 28.47
CA ARG A 103 -24.65 -1.19 29.84
C ARG A 103 -25.76 -2.16 30.21
N PHE A 104 -25.49 -3.07 31.13
CA PHE A 104 -26.53 -3.91 31.75
C PHE A 104 -27.12 -3.22 32.98
N SER A 105 -28.42 -3.41 33.20
CA SER A 105 -29.08 -2.93 34.42
C SER A 105 -28.59 -3.71 35.66
N ASN A 106 -28.62 -3.10 36.84
CA ASN A 106 -28.28 -3.82 38.09
C ASN A 106 -29.15 -5.08 38.27
N PRO A 107 -30.49 -5.04 38.08
CA PRO A 107 -31.32 -6.24 38.12
C PRO A 107 -30.87 -7.36 37.16
N THR A 108 -30.31 -7.02 36.00
CA THR A 108 -29.77 -8.00 35.06
C THR A 108 -28.54 -8.70 35.64
N ARG A 109 -27.61 -7.94 36.24
CA ARG A 109 -26.38 -8.49 36.83
C ARG A 109 -26.68 -9.38 38.03
N ASP A 110 -27.56 -8.92 38.91
CA ASP A 110 -27.97 -9.65 40.10
C ASP A 110 -28.63 -10.99 39.72
N TRP A 111 -29.52 -10.95 38.71
CA TRP A 111 -30.15 -12.16 38.20
C TRP A 111 -29.14 -13.17 37.63
N VAL A 112 -28.18 -12.73 36.82
CA VAL A 112 -27.14 -13.63 36.28
C VAL A 112 -26.31 -14.23 37.42
N ALA A 113 -25.93 -13.44 38.41
CA ALA A 113 -25.16 -13.92 39.55
C ALA A 113 -25.92 -14.98 40.37
N ASP A 114 -27.21 -14.78 40.62
CA ASP A 114 -28.05 -15.75 41.33
C ASP A 114 -28.33 -17.00 40.48
N TRP A 115 -28.59 -16.83 39.19
CA TRP A 115 -28.80 -17.94 38.26
C TRP A 115 -27.56 -18.84 38.16
N GLN A 116 -26.35 -18.25 38.09
CA GLN A 116 -25.09 -18.98 37.99
C GLN A 116 -24.77 -19.82 39.24
N LYS A 117 -25.23 -19.39 40.42
CA LYS A 117 -25.10 -20.19 41.66
C LYS A 117 -25.87 -21.50 41.57
N LEU A 118 -27.02 -21.49 40.88
CA LEU A 118 -27.89 -22.66 40.70
C LEU A 118 -27.49 -23.49 39.47
N HIS A 119 -26.86 -22.87 38.46
CA HIS A 119 -26.48 -23.50 37.20
C HIS A 119 -24.99 -23.27 36.94
N PRO A 120 -24.10 -24.19 37.36
CA PRO A 120 -22.66 -24.03 37.19
C PRO A 120 -22.18 -24.01 35.72
N ARG A 121 -22.98 -24.54 34.78
CA ARG A 121 -22.70 -24.56 33.34
C ARG A 121 -23.96 -24.27 32.51
N PRO A 122 -23.84 -23.51 31.39
CA PRO A 122 -22.64 -22.77 30.97
C PRO A 122 -22.29 -21.61 31.93
N LYS A 123 -21.03 -21.16 31.93
CA LYS A 123 -20.63 -19.92 32.62
C LYS A 123 -21.13 -18.73 31.82
N VAL A 124 -22.03 -17.93 32.38
CA VAL A 124 -22.59 -16.73 31.77
C VAL A 124 -21.69 -15.53 32.10
N ARG A 125 -21.26 -14.82 31.06
CA ARG A 125 -20.49 -13.58 31.14
C ARG A 125 -21.27 -12.44 30.48
N LEU A 126 -21.18 -11.27 31.09
CA LEU A 126 -21.78 -10.04 30.58
C LEU A 126 -20.66 -9.12 30.09
N TRP A 127 -20.60 -8.87 28.79
CA TRP A 127 -19.66 -7.93 28.17
C TRP A 127 -20.42 -6.66 27.78
N ASP A 128 -20.27 -5.62 28.61
CA ASP A 128 -20.80 -4.29 28.36
C ASP A 128 -19.76 -3.37 27.75
N ARG A 129 -20.16 -2.14 27.44
CA ARG A 129 -19.29 -1.07 26.98
C ARG A 129 -17.97 -0.98 27.74
N ASP A 130 -18.02 -0.92 29.08
CA ASP A 130 -16.82 -0.70 29.88
C ASP A 130 -15.86 -1.90 29.80
N THR A 131 -16.40 -3.11 29.63
CA THR A 131 -15.64 -4.33 29.39
C THR A 131 -15.05 -4.36 27.99
N LEU A 132 -15.84 -4.03 26.97
CA LEU A 132 -15.36 -3.95 25.59
C LEU A 132 -14.29 -2.87 25.42
N ASP A 133 -14.45 -1.70 26.05
CA ASP A 133 -13.45 -0.63 26.08
C ASP A 133 -12.12 -1.13 26.64
N ARG A 134 -12.14 -1.98 27.66
CA ARG A 134 -10.92 -2.57 28.23
C ARG A 134 -10.29 -3.58 27.25
N LEU A 135 -11.08 -4.50 26.72
CA LEU A 135 -10.59 -5.52 25.79
C LEU A 135 -10.01 -4.87 24.52
N ILE A 136 -10.63 -3.79 24.02
CA ILE A 136 -10.11 -3.03 22.89
C ILE A 136 -8.80 -2.32 23.23
N ARG A 137 -8.65 -1.75 24.44
CA ARG A 137 -7.38 -1.15 24.87
C ARG A 137 -6.25 -2.17 24.88
N ASP A 138 -6.55 -3.42 25.22
CA ASP A 138 -5.58 -4.51 25.20
C ASP A 138 -5.31 -5.02 23.77
N HIS A 139 -6.19 -4.73 22.81
CA HIS A 139 -6.12 -5.15 21.41
C HIS A 139 -6.43 -4.00 20.42
N PRO A 140 -5.64 -2.92 20.39
CA PRO A 140 -5.98 -1.68 19.69
C PRO A 140 -6.11 -1.86 18.17
N THR A 141 -5.37 -2.80 17.58
CA THR A 141 -5.40 -3.12 16.14
C THR A 141 -6.78 -3.60 15.68
N VAL A 142 -7.58 -4.21 16.57
CA VAL A 142 -8.93 -4.71 16.26
C VAL A 142 -9.90 -3.56 16.03
N ALA A 143 -9.99 -2.62 16.97
CA ALA A 143 -10.86 -1.45 16.82
C ALA A 143 -10.49 -0.64 15.58
N ALA A 144 -9.20 -0.56 15.30
CA ALA A 144 -8.66 0.15 14.16
C ALA A 144 -9.04 -0.53 12.82
N ARG A 145 -9.18 -1.87 12.80
CA ARG A 145 -9.70 -2.64 11.66
C ARG A 145 -11.19 -2.42 11.44
N THR A 146 -11.96 -2.35 12.52
CA THR A 146 -13.42 -2.45 12.44
C THR A 146 -14.16 -1.11 12.53
N LEU A 147 -13.49 -0.07 13.06
CA LEU A 147 -14.09 1.24 13.33
C LEU A 147 -13.19 2.38 12.84
N PRO A 148 -12.89 2.47 11.54
CA PRO A 148 -12.02 3.53 11.00
C PRO A 148 -12.59 4.95 11.25
N GLN A 149 -13.91 5.10 11.41
CA GLN A 149 -14.56 6.38 11.75
C GLN A 149 -14.43 6.80 13.22
N ALA A 150 -13.96 5.91 14.10
CA ALA A 150 -13.78 6.19 15.52
C ALA A 150 -12.38 6.69 15.89
N LEU A 151 -11.45 6.65 14.92
CA LEU A 151 -10.09 7.17 15.03
C LEU A 151 -10.05 8.61 14.51
N ASP A 152 -9.17 9.44 15.08
CA ASP A 152 -8.81 10.69 14.43
C ASP A 152 -7.94 10.45 13.18
N ASP A 153 -7.76 11.48 12.36
CA ASP A 153 -7.07 11.36 11.08
C ASP A 153 -5.63 10.85 11.21
N ALA A 154 -4.91 11.31 12.23
CA ALA A 154 -3.54 10.92 12.49
C ALA A 154 -3.46 9.45 12.95
N GLN A 155 -4.33 9.04 13.87
CA GLN A 155 -4.42 7.66 14.33
C GLN A 155 -4.78 6.69 13.20
N ARG A 156 -5.70 7.09 12.32
CA ARG A 156 -6.08 6.30 11.15
C ARG A 156 -4.90 6.13 10.20
N LEU A 157 -4.17 7.21 9.91
CA LEU A 157 -2.99 7.17 9.04
C LEU A 157 -1.89 6.28 9.63
N THR A 158 -1.57 6.47 10.91
CA THR A 158 -0.58 5.65 11.63
C THR A 158 -0.94 4.18 11.60
N LEU A 159 -2.21 3.84 11.80
CA LEU A 159 -2.67 2.46 11.70
C LEU A 159 -2.47 1.90 10.29
N LEU A 160 -2.95 2.61 9.26
CA LEU A 160 -2.85 2.12 7.87
C LEU A 160 -1.39 1.89 7.50
N SER A 161 -0.52 2.82 7.86
CA SER A 161 0.93 2.70 7.67
C SER A 161 1.46 1.45 8.37
N ALA A 162 1.19 1.26 9.66
CA ALA A 162 1.63 0.08 10.40
C ALA A 162 1.14 -1.23 9.75
N ARG A 163 -0.14 -1.31 9.35
CA ARG A 163 -0.72 -2.49 8.71
C ARG A 163 -0.07 -2.80 7.37
N PHE A 164 0.25 -1.78 6.58
CA PHE A 164 0.97 -1.96 5.33
C PHE A 164 2.40 -2.48 5.57
N TRP A 165 3.18 -1.80 6.42
CA TRP A 165 4.60 -2.13 6.62
C TRP A 165 4.84 -3.41 7.42
N GLU A 166 3.91 -3.80 8.30
CA GLU A 166 4.05 -4.98 9.16
C GLU A 166 3.31 -6.21 8.64
N LEU A 167 2.15 -6.01 7.99
CA LEU A 167 1.28 -7.11 7.56
C LEU A 167 1.16 -7.22 6.04
N GLY A 168 1.58 -6.22 5.28
CA GLY A 168 1.37 -6.11 3.83
C GLY A 168 -0.08 -5.83 3.46
N GLU A 169 -0.85 -5.24 4.38
CA GLU A 169 -2.24 -4.87 4.13
C GLU A 169 -2.33 -3.53 3.43
N THR A 170 -2.88 -3.53 2.21
CA THR A 170 -2.99 -2.33 1.38
C THR A 170 -4.17 -1.47 1.80
N PRO A 171 -4.01 -0.14 1.84
CA PRO A 171 -5.13 0.79 1.90
C PRO A 171 -6.20 0.49 0.83
N THR A 172 -7.45 0.77 1.15
CA THR A 172 -8.56 0.64 0.21
C THR A 172 -8.72 1.90 -0.64
N GLN A 173 -9.51 1.83 -1.72
CA GLN A 173 -9.89 3.02 -2.50
C GLN A 173 -10.52 4.12 -1.62
N GLN A 174 -11.33 3.74 -0.64
CA GLN A 174 -11.93 4.70 0.28
C GLN A 174 -10.89 5.38 1.18
N ASP A 175 -9.83 4.67 1.58
CA ASP A 175 -8.73 5.27 2.35
C ASP A 175 -7.94 6.26 1.48
N LEU A 176 -7.67 5.87 0.23
CA LEU A 176 -6.99 6.70 -0.75
C LEU A 176 -7.74 8.02 -1.01
N ASP A 177 -9.03 7.97 -1.30
CA ASP A 177 -9.86 9.16 -1.51
C ASP A 177 -9.90 10.03 -0.24
N TYR A 178 -10.08 9.39 0.93
CA TYR A 178 -10.17 10.08 2.22
C TYR A 178 -8.93 10.92 2.54
N PHE A 179 -7.74 10.34 2.36
CA PHE A 179 -6.47 11.02 2.66
C PHE A 179 -6.03 11.96 1.54
N TRP A 180 -6.47 11.74 0.30
CA TRP A 180 -6.22 12.69 -0.78
C TRP A 180 -6.98 14.00 -0.59
N GLU A 181 -8.20 13.96 -0.05
CA GLU A 181 -8.92 15.17 0.36
C GLU A 181 -8.27 15.87 1.57
N ARG A 182 -7.37 15.18 2.29
CA ARG A 182 -6.77 15.61 3.57
C ARG A 182 -5.25 15.53 3.53
N GLN A 183 -4.65 16.01 2.45
CA GLN A 183 -3.20 15.95 2.21
C GLN A 183 -2.38 16.52 3.38
N SER A 184 -2.89 17.57 4.05
CA SER A 184 -2.24 18.16 5.22
C SER A 184 -2.03 17.17 6.37
N VAL A 185 -2.89 16.16 6.51
CA VAL A 185 -2.71 15.08 7.50
C VAL A 185 -1.52 14.20 7.12
N VAL A 186 -1.41 13.85 5.84
CA VAL A 186 -0.30 13.04 5.32
C VAL A 186 1.02 13.80 5.48
N GLN A 187 1.03 15.08 5.15
CA GLN A 187 2.21 15.95 5.27
C GLN A 187 2.62 16.22 6.72
N ALA A 188 1.66 16.23 7.64
CA ALA A 188 1.92 16.41 9.07
C ALA A 188 2.26 15.10 9.81
N ALA A 189 2.29 13.96 9.11
CA ALA A 189 2.59 12.68 9.73
C ALA A 189 4.08 12.60 10.13
N ASP A 190 4.34 12.00 11.30
CA ASP A 190 5.71 11.75 11.77
C ASP A 190 6.55 10.96 10.75
N ASP A 191 5.89 10.11 9.96
CA ASP A 191 6.50 9.30 8.90
C ASP A 191 5.80 9.53 7.55
N GLU A 192 5.71 10.79 7.14
CA GLU A 192 5.11 11.25 5.88
C GLU A 192 5.59 10.43 4.66
N ARG A 193 6.88 10.13 4.56
CA ARG A 193 7.46 9.45 3.38
C ARG A 193 6.97 8.01 3.27
N ARG A 194 6.82 7.31 4.40
CA ARG A 194 6.22 5.97 4.43
C ARG A 194 4.74 5.98 4.10
N ALA A 195 4.01 7.01 4.52
CA ALA A 195 2.61 7.18 4.14
C ALA A 195 2.47 7.41 2.62
N ILE A 196 3.27 8.30 2.05
CA ILE A 196 3.30 8.58 0.60
C ILE A 196 3.66 7.30 -0.17
N ALA A 197 4.67 6.55 0.26
CA ALA A 197 5.07 5.30 -0.40
C ALA A 197 3.98 4.22 -0.33
N MET A 198 3.31 4.08 0.82
CA MET A 198 2.17 3.17 0.98
C MET A 198 1.02 3.54 0.03
N PHE A 199 0.62 4.81 -0.04
CA PHE A 199 -0.47 5.24 -0.91
C PHE A 199 -0.11 5.12 -2.40
N THR A 200 1.14 5.42 -2.75
CA THR A 200 1.66 5.20 -4.12
C THR A 200 1.59 3.72 -4.50
N TYR A 201 1.96 2.83 -3.57
CA TYR A 201 1.85 1.39 -3.77
C TYR A 201 0.40 0.93 -3.91
N ALA A 202 -0.52 1.47 -3.13
CA ALA A 202 -1.93 1.08 -3.18
C ALA A 202 -2.64 1.53 -4.46
N GLU A 203 -2.04 2.46 -5.21
CA GLU A 203 -2.65 3.07 -6.36
C GLU A 203 -2.54 2.28 -7.67
N SER A 204 -3.42 2.60 -8.61
CA SER A 204 -3.24 2.24 -10.04
C SER A 204 -2.54 3.38 -10.80
N ASP A 205 -2.12 3.15 -12.04
CA ASP A 205 -1.47 4.21 -12.84
C ASP A 205 -2.44 5.32 -13.26
N GLU A 206 -3.68 4.97 -13.61
CA GLU A 206 -4.76 5.94 -13.79
C GLU A 206 -5.00 6.72 -12.50
N GLY A 207 -4.98 6.02 -11.36
CA GLY A 207 -5.12 6.63 -10.05
C GLY A 207 -3.97 7.60 -9.72
N LEU A 208 -2.72 7.28 -10.04
CA LEU A 208 -1.58 8.19 -9.83
C LEU A 208 -1.68 9.47 -10.67
N ALA A 209 -2.38 9.44 -11.81
CA ALA A 209 -2.68 10.65 -12.57
C ALA A 209 -3.73 11.53 -11.85
N GLU A 210 -4.70 10.93 -11.18
CA GLU A 210 -5.73 11.65 -10.41
C GLU A 210 -5.24 12.12 -9.03
N ARG A 211 -4.39 11.29 -8.39
CA ARG A 211 -3.87 11.48 -7.03
C ARG A 211 -2.35 11.30 -7.04
N PRO A 212 -1.61 12.29 -7.59
CA PRO A 212 -0.15 12.20 -7.73
C PRO A 212 0.54 12.39 -6.37
N TRP A 213 0.56 11.34 -5.54
CA TRP A 213 1.11 11.36 -4.18
C TRP A 213 2.53 11.90 -4.07
N GLY A 214 3.34 11.68 -5.12
CA GLY A 214 4.70 12.23 -5.22
C GLY A 214 4.79 13.76 -5.16
N THR A 215 3.72 14.48 -5.49
CA THR A 215 3.64 15.95 -5.40
C THR A 215 3.63 16.47 -3.97
N LEU A 216 3.34 15.62 -2.99
CA LEU A 216 3.35 15.99 -1.58
C LEU A 216 4.77 16.02 -1.00
N ILE A 217 5.75 15.43 -1.69
CA ILE A 217 7.13 15.36 -1.24
C ILE A 217 7.77 16.75 -1.32
N PRO A 218 8.27 17.32 -0.20
CA PRO A 218 8.97 18.59 -0.21
C PRO A 218 10.25 18.55 -1.06
N ASP A 219 10.53 19.65 -1.77
CA ASP A 219 11.79 19.89 -2.48
C ASP A 219 12.90 20.30 -1.50
N GLU A 220 13.22 19.38 -0.58
CA GLU A 220 14.27 19.55 0.41
C GLU A 220 15.22 18.34 0.41
N PRO A 221 16.54 18.54 0.59
CA PRO A 221 17.54 17.48 0.51
C PRO A 221 17.26 16.24 1.35
N LEU A 222 16.75 16.43 2.57
CA LEU A 222 16.44 15.34 3.48
C LEU A 222 15.23 14.54 2.97
N ALA A 223 14.14 15.21 2.61
CA ALA A 223 12.93 14.57 2.10
C ALA A 223 13.20 13.78 0.80
N ILE A 224 14.02 14.33 -0.10
CA ILE A 224 14.44 13.62 -1.32
C ILE A 224 15.23 12.36 -0.98
N THR A 225 16.20 12.44 -0.07
CA THR A 225 17.03 11.30 0.32
C THR A 225 16.20 10.21 1.00
N GLU A 226 15.29 10.58 1.88
CA GLU A 226 14.39 9.63 2.56
C GLU A 226 13.42 8.98 1.56
N THR A 227 12.85 9.73 0.62
CA THR A 227 12.02 9.15 -0.45
C THR A 227 12.81 8.14 -1.28
N LEU A 228 14.04 8.48 -1.68
CA LEU A 228 14.89 7.56 -2.43
C LEU A 228 15.20 6.30 -1.63
N TYR A 229 15.42 6.41 -0.32
CA TYR A 229 15.57 5.25 0.55
C TYR A 229 14.29 4.39 0.59
N GLN A 230 13.12 5.02 0.75
CA GLN A 230 11.84 4.31 0.75
C GLN A 230 11.62 3.57 -0.57
N ALA A 231 11.91 4.21 -1.70
CA ALA A 231 11.69 3.65 -3.03
C ALA A 231 12.72 2.59 -3.43
N ALA A 232 14.02 2.83 -3.21
CA ALA A 232 15.08 1.93 -3.64
C ALA A 232 15.33 0.77 -2.67
N TYR A 233 14.89 0.88 -1.41
CA TYR A 233 15.13 -0.14 -0.39
C TYR A 233 13.88 -0.62 0.35
N GLU A 234 13.24 0.22 1.16
CA GLU A 234 12.19 -0.24 2.09
C GLU A 234 11.00 -0.88 1.38
N LEU A 235 10.51 -0.26 0.31
CA LEU A 235 9.34 -0.74 -0.42
C LEU A 235 9.64 -2.06 -1.17
N PRO A 236 10.72 -2.20 -1.96
CA PRO A 236 11.10 -3.49 -2.55
C PRO A 236 11.40 -4.55 -1.50
N ARG A 237 11.90 -4.16 -0.32
CA ARG A 237 12.20 -5.09 0.79
C ARG A 237 10.94 -5.80 1.30
N LEU A 238 9.78 -5.15 1.24
CA LEU A 238 8.50 -5.79 1.54
C LEU A 238 8.20 -6.96 0.59
N GLY A 239 8.61 -6.87 -0.69
CA GLY A 239 8.37 -7.91 -1.69
C GLY A 239 9.19 -9.18 -1.48
N VAL A 240 10.31 -9.09 -0.75
CA VAL A 240 11.16 -10.25 -0.43
C VAL A 240 11.02 -10.72 1.02
N ARG A 241 10.38 -9.93 1.89
CA ARG A 241 10.16 -10.26 3.29
C ARG A 241 8.91 -11.15 3.45
N PRO A 242 8.93 -12.18 4.30
CA PRO A 242 7.72 -12.92 4.63
C PRO A 242 6.78 -12.03 5.45
N LEU A 243 5.60 -11.74 4.90
CA LEU A 243 4.51 -10.99 5.52
C LEU A 243 3.26 -11.86 5.61
N ALA A 244 2.35 -11.50 6.52
CA ALA A 244 1.04 -12.16 6.63
C ALA A 244 0.25 -12.08 5.32
N ARG A 245 0.38 -10.95 4.61
CA ARG A 245 -0.12 -10.75 3.24
C ARG A 245 1.05 -10.30 2.37
N PRO A 246 1.61 -11.17 1.53
CA PRO A 246 2.70 -10.80 0.64
C PRO A 246 2.29 -9.64 -0.28
N VAL A 247 3.16 -8.65 -0.43
CA VAL A 247 2.99 -7.58 -1.42
C VAL A 247 3.44 -8.06 -2.80
N ASP A 248 2.87 -7.49 -3.85
CA ASP A 248 3.19 -7.83 -5.23
C ASP A 248 4.49 -7.14 -5.67
N GLY A 249 5.44 -7.92 -6.18
CA GLY A 249 6.75 -7.41 -6.60
C GLY A 249 6.70 -6.49 -7.82
N GLY A 250 5.74 -6.69 -8.74
CA GLY A 250 5.55 -5.77 -9.86
C GLY A 250 5.04 -4.42 -9.38
N GLN A 251 4.09 -4.44 -8.44
CA GLN A 251 3.53 -3.24 -7.83
C GLN A 251 4.56 -2.47 -6.99
N THR A 252 5.46 -3.14 -6.27
CA THR A 252 6.55 -2.45 -5.56
C THR A 252 7.52 -1.78 -6.52
N VAL A 253 7.89 -2.44 -7.62
CA VAL A 253 8.74 -1.87 -8.68
C VAL A 253 8.10 -0.63 -9.30
N ARG A 254 6.81 -0.71 -9.64
CA ARG A 254 6.03 0.40 -10.22
C ARG A 254 5.98 1.61 -9.29
N ALA A 255 5.60 1.39 -8.03
CA ALA A 255 5.51 2.46 -7.05
C ALA A 255 6.88 3.08 -6.72
N ALA A 256 7.93 2.26 -6.63
CA ALA A 256 9.30 2.74 -6.44
C ALA A 256 9.77 3.59 -7.63
N ALA A 257 9.53 3.15 -8.87
CA ALA A 257 9.87 3.90 -10.07
C ALA A 257 9.21 5.29 -10.06
N TYR A 258 7.90 5.34 -9.78
CA TYR A 258 7.15 6.60 -9.67
C TYR A 258 7.73 7.54 -8.60
N LEU A 259 8.06 7.02 -7.41
CA LEU A 259 8.64 7.84 -6.32
C LEU A 259 10.01 8.40 -6.70
N ILE A 260 10.87 7.59 -7.32
CA ILE A 260 12.19 8.04 -7.79
C ILE A 260 12.01 9.13 -8.85
N MET A 261 11.14 8.93 -9.84
CA MET A 261 10.83 9.94 -10.86
C MET A 261 10.27 11.23 -10.27
N SER A 262 9.48 11.14 -9.19
CA SER A 262 8.92 12.31 -8.51
C SER A 262 9.99 13.23 -7.91
N VAL A 263 11.14 12.69 -7.51
CA VAL A 263 12.23 13.46 -6.86
C VAL A 263 13.46 13.66 -7.75
N MET A 264 13.59 12.88 -8.83
CA MET A 264 14.70 12.93 -9.78
C MET A 264 15.03 14.34 -10.32
N PRO A 265 14.04 15.21 -10.65
CA PRO A 265 14.33 16.55 -11.17
C PRO A 265 15.12 17.45 -10.22
N TYR A 266 14.96 17.21 -8.93
CA TYR A 266 15.45 18.09 -7.86
C TYR A 266 16.83 17.66 -7.33
N TRP A 267 17.36 16.53 -7.81
CA TRP A 267 18.58 15.95 -7.28
C TRP A 267 19.67 15.76 -8.34
N PRO A 268 20.94 16.14 -8.06
CA PRO A 268 22.05 15.86 -8.95
C PRO A 268 22.24 14.35 -9.19
N ALA A 269 22.49 13.95 -10.44
CA ALA A 269 22.59 12.54 -10.83
C ALA A 269 23.71 11.78 -10.11
N ASN A 270 24.83 12.43 -9.79
CA ASN A 270 25.90 11.81 -9.00
C ASN A 270 25.45 11.44 -7.57
N ARG A 271 24.59 12.26 -6.96
CA ARG A 271 24.01 11.95 -5.65
C ARG A 271 22.90 10.91 -5.77
N LEU A 272 22.10 10.96 -6.83
CA LEU A 272 21.08 9.94 -7.12
C LEU A 272 21.74 8.57 -7.29
N HIS A 273 22.81 8.50 -8.09
CA HIS A 273 23.62 7.30 -8.27
C HIS A 273 24.13 6.74 -6.94
N LYS A 274 24.66 7.62 -6.07
CA LYS A 274 25.13 7.21 -4.75
C LYS A 274 23.98 6.63 -3.91
N VAL A 275 22.81 7.27 -3.89
CA VAL A 275 21.69 6.78 -3.08
C VAL A 275 21.06 5.52 -3.68
N ILE A 276 21.03 5.33 -4.99
CA ILE A 276 20.40 4.16 -5.62
C ILE A 276 21.32 2.92 -5.55
N PHE A 277 22.61 3.08 -5.87
CA PHE A 277 23.54 1.96 -5.98
C PHE A 277 24.42 1.76 -4.75
N ASN A 278 24.59 2.78 -3.91
CA ASN A 278 25.44 2.75 -2.71
C ASN A 278 24.65 3.20 -1.46
N LEU A 279 23.44 2.67 -1.28
CA LEU A 279 22.56 2.94 -0.14
C LEU A 279 23.28 2.86 1.22
N GLY A 280 24.18 1.90 1.39
CA GLY A 280 24.93 1.70 2.64
C GLY A 280 25.90 2.83 3.02
N ASP A 281 26.28 3.68 2.07
CA ASP A 281 27.07 4.89 2.34
C ASP A 281 26.20 6.06 2.83
N CYS A 282 24.88 5.94 2.68
CA CYS A 282 23.91 6.99 3.03
C CYS A 282 23.19 6.69 4.34
N ILE A 283 23.32 5.47 4.88
CA ILE A 283 22.53 4.98 6.02
C ILE A 283 23.45 4.40 7.09
N GLU A 284 23.38 4.96 8.28
CA GLU A 284 24.10 4.43 9.43
C GLU A 284 23.34 3.26 10.04
N GLY A 285 24.06 2.16 10.35
CA GLY A 285 23.54 1.06 11.16
C GLY A 285 23.07 -0.21 10.43
N ASP A 286 22.85 -0.17 9.11
CA ASP A 286 22.52 -1.40 8.36
C ASP A 286 23.79 -2.06 7.78
N HIS A 287 24.25 -3.11 8.46
CA HIS A 287 25.44 -3.87 8.04
C HIS A 287 25.22 -4.64 6.72
N LEU A 288 23.98 -4.96 6.35
CA LEU A 288 23.68 -5.67 5.10
C LEU A 288 23.93 -4.76 3.90
N LEU A 289 23.56 -3.49 4.01
CA LEU A 289 23.80 -2.48 2.97
C LEU A 289 25.29 -2.16 2.77
N LYS A 290 26.19 -2.69 3.60
CA LYS A 290 27.65 -2.58 3.44
C LYS A 290 28.28 -3.85 2.89
N ASN A 291 27.51 -4.92 2.72
CA ASN A 291 28.00 -6.18 2.15
C ASN A 291 27.94 -6.11 0.61
N PRO A 292 29.10 -6.20 -0.10
CA PRO A 292 29.13 -6.13 -1.56
C PRO A 292 28.27 -7.20 -2.26
N GLU A 293 28.23 -8.42 -1.74
CA GLU A 293 27.44 -9.52 -2.33
C GLU A 293 25.94 -9.23 -2.21
N PHE A 294 25.53 -8.64 -1.08
CA PHE A 294 24.15 -8.22 -0.88
C PHE A 294 23.79 -7.07 -1.82
N ILE A 295 24.66 -6.07 -1.96
CA ILE A 295 24.44 -4.94 -2.88
C ILE A 295 24.29 -5.43 -4.32
N GLU A 296 25.15 -6.34 -4.77
CA GLU A 296 25.07 -6.90 -6.12
C GLU A 296 23.75 -7.64 -6.35
N ALA A 297 23.36 -8.52 -5.42
CA ALA A 297 22.09 -9.23 -5.49
C ALA A 297 20.89 -8.30 -5.42
N TRP A 298 20.92 -7.30 -4.53
CA TRP A 298 19.88 -6.28 -4.39
C TRP A 298 19.73 -5.46 -5.65
N THR A 299 20.86 -5.07 -6.25
CA THR A 299 20.87 -4.30 -7.48
C THR A 299 20.17 -5.07 -8.60
N LYS A 300 20.47 -6.37 -8.73
CA LYS A 300 19.84 -7.23 -9.74
C LYS A 300 18.35 -7.48 -9.50
N ILE A 301 17.94 -7.67 -8.25
CA ILE A 301 16.57 -8.10 -7.90
C ILE A 301 15.60 -6.92 -7.75
N ALA A 302 16.08 -5.77 -7.27
CA ALA A 302 15.25 -4.61 -6.98
C ALA A 302 15.60 -3.40 -7.87
N VAL A 303 16.87 -2.95 -7.86
CA VAL A 303 17.25 -1.69 -8.52
C VAL A 303 17.12 -1.75 -10.03
N THR A 304 17.64 -2.80 -10.68
CA THR A 304 17.58 -2.95 -12.14
C THR A 304 16.14 -3.00 -12.65
N PRO A 305 15.21 -3.79 -12.06
CA PRO A 305 13.79 -3.71 -12.43
C PRO A 305 13.16 -2.33 -12.25
N ILE A 306 13.50 -1.60 -11.18
CA ILE A 306 12.99 -0.23 -10.96
C ILE A 306 13.50 0.72 -12.04
N LEU A 307 14.80 0.68 -12.35
CA LEU A 307 15.37 1.52 -13.40
C LEU A 307 14.84 1.15 -14.79
N GLY A 308 14.66 -0.14 -15.07
CA GLY A 308 14.01 -0.61 -16.29
C GLY A 308 12.58 -0.07 -16.41
N ARG A 309 11.82 -0.07 -15.31
CA ARG A 309 10.47 0.54 -15.29
C ARG A 309 10.50 2.05 -15.55
N ILE A 310 11.42 2.79 -14.94
CA ILE A 310 11.59 4.23 -15.21
C ILE A 310 11.93 4.46 -16.69
N GLN A 311 12.83 3.64 -17.22
CA GLN A 311 13.26 3.70 -18.60
C GLN A 311 12.08 3.44 -19.56
N ASP A 312 11.27 2.42 -19.29
CA ASP A 312 10.08 2.08 -20.08
C ASP A 312 9.05 3.23 -20.07
N GLU A 313 8.74 3.81 -18.90
CA GLU A 313 7.80 4.93 -18.80
C GLU A 313 8.31 6.18 -19.54
N LEU A 314 9.60 6.48 -19.41
CA LEU A 314 10.21 7.58 -20.15
C LEU A 314 10.28 7.28 -21.65
N ALA A 315 10.50 6.04 -22.07
CA ALA A 315 10.49 5.64 -23.47
C ALA A 315 9.11 5.81 -24.08
N ASP A 316 8.05 5.36 -23.41
CA ASP A 316 6.66 5.48 -23.88
C ASP A 316 6.29 6.96 -24.12
N VAL A 317 6.62 7.86 -23.19
CA VAL A 317 6.36 9.29 -23.36
C VAL A 317 7.29 9.92 -24.40
N CYS A 318 8.56 9.52 -24.41
CA CYS A 318 9.56 10.19 -25.25
C CYS A 318 9.48 9.78 -26.71
N THR A 319 9.01 8.58 -27.03
CA THR A 319 8.97 8.06 -28.41
C THR A 319 7.75 8.52 -29.21
N ASP A 320 6.73 9.08 -28.55
CA ASP A 320 5.49 9.53 -29.18
C ASP A 320 5.73 10.57 -30.30
N ASP A 321 6.72 11.44 -30.13
CA ASP A 321 7.11 12.47 -31.10
C ASP A 321 8.64 12.50 -31.38
N CYS A 322 9.34 11.38 -31.15
CA CYS A 322 10.78 11.31 -31.39
C CYS A 322 11.08 10.98 -32.86
N PRO A 323 11.83 11.82 -33.60
CA PRO A 323 12.26 11.48 -34.96
C PRO A 323 13.28 10.33 -34.99
N ARG A 324 14.05 10.16 -33.90
CA ARG A 324 15.16 9.20 -33.82
C ARG A 324 14.72 7.79 -33.46
N VAL A 325 13.71 7.62 -32.62
CA VAL A 325 13.31 6.31 -32.11
C VAL A 325 11.85 6.08 -32.44
N ILE A 326 11.59 5.03 -33.21
CA ILE A 326 10.26 4.53 -33.52
C ILE A 326 10.13 3.17 -32.85
N THR A 327 9.24 3.06 -31.88
CA THR A 327 8.99 1.80 -31.20
C THR A 327 7.50 1.55 -31.11
N ASP A 328 7.08 0.28 -31.17
CA ASP A 328 5.74 -0.05 -30.69
C ASP A 328 5.70 0.35 -29.21
N PRO A 329 4.70 1.15 -28.75
CA PRO A 329 4.66 1.56 -27.36
C PRO A 329 4.69 0.30 -26.49
N VAL A 330 5.58 0.30 -25.49
CA VAL A 330 5.81 -0.84 -24.59
C VAL A 330 4.50 -1.20 -23.87
N ARG A 331 3.54 -0.26 -23.83
CA ARG A 331 2.16 -0.37 -23.31
C ARG A 331 2.11 -1.34 -22.15
N ALA A 332 2.62 -0.85 -21.02
CA ALA A 332 2.47 -1.51 -19.73
C ALA A 332 1.00 -1.72 -19.29
N PHE A 333 -0.01 -1.29 -20.06
CA PHE A 333 -1.43 -1.32 -19.69
C PHE A 333 -2.37 -1.78 -20.82
N ALA A 334 -3.49 -2.37 -20.41
CA ALA A 334 -4.57 -2.89 -21.24
C ALA A 334 -5.96 -2.38 -20.75
N PRO A 335 -7.00 -2.34 -21.61
CA PRO A 335 -7.06 -3.02 -22.91
C PRO A 335 -7.64 -2.21 -24.12
N PRO A 336 -7.53 -2.78 -25.35
CA PRO A 336 -8.68 -3.51 -25.85
C PRO A 336 -8.36 -4.95 -26.26
N ILE A 337 -9.16 -5.88 -25.72
CA ILE A 337 -9.02 -7.33 -25.88
C ILE A 337 -9.44 -7.73 -27.30
N LEU A 338 -8.47 -8.15 -28.13
CA LEU A 338 -8.75 -8.80 -29.42
C LEU A 338 -8.90 -10.31 -29.25
N GLY A 339 -9.78 -10.91 -30.06
CA GLY A 339 -10.41 -12.23 -29.88
C GLY A 339 -9.53 -13.44 -29.58
N LYS A 340 -8.20 -13.39 -29.74
CA LYS A 340 -7.30 -14.46 -29.27
C LYS A 340 -7.05 -14.42 -27.75
N GLN A 341 -7.04 -13.24 -27.13
CA GLN A 341 -6.91 -13.10 -25.67
C GLN A 341 -8.19 -13.56 -24.93
N TYR A 342 -9.36 -13.44 -25.57
CA TYR A 342 -10.65 -13.88 -25.03
C TYR A 342 -10.76 -15.40 -24.81
N TRP A 343 -10.04 -16.21 -25.59
CA TRP A 343 -10.06 -17.68 -25.44
C TRP A 343 -9.09 -18.21 -24.38
N ARG A 344 -8.18 -17.37 -23.86
CA ARG A 344 -7.18 -17.74 -22.84
C ARG A 344 -7.79 -18.11 -21.50
N ARG A 345 -8.97 -17.57 -21.17
CA ARG A 345 -9.73 -17.95 -19.97
C ARG A 345 -10.25 -19.40 -19.99
N PHE A 346 -10.07 -20.11 -21.11
CA PHE A 346 -10.35 -21.54 -21.26
C PHE A 346 -9.08 -22.38 -21.46
N GLY A 347 -7.88 -21.84 -21.20
CA GLY A 347 -6.62 -22.59 -21.26
C GLY A 347 -6.07 -22.87 -22.65
N LEU A 348 -6.50 -22.12 -23.68
CA LEU A 348 -6.02 -22.27 -25.06
C LEU A 348 -5.18 -21.05 -25.48
N GLY A 349 -3.89 -21.27 -25.77
CA GLY A 349 -2.97 -20.32 -26.42
C GLY A 349 -1.65 -20.11 -25.67
N ASP A 350 -0.54 -20.02 -26.42
CA ASP A 350 0.77 -19.70 -25.88
C ASP A 350 0.80 -18.27 -25.29
N ALA A 351 1.70 -18.05 -24.33
CA ALA A 351 2.03 -16.72 -23.81
C ALA A 351 2.43 -15.81 -24.98
N PRO A 352 1.98 -14.53 -25.00
CA PRO A 352 2.33 -13.64 -26.09
C PRO A 352 3.86 -13.46 -26.12
N ASP A 353 4.43 -13.64 -27.29
CA ASP A 353 5.80 -13.24 -27.59
C ASP A 353 5.82 -11.71 -27.64
N ALA A 354 6.24 -11.09 -26.54
CA ALA A 354 6.28 -9.63 -26.36
C ALA A 354 7.46 -9.00 -27.12
N ARG A 355 7.68 -9.38 -28.38
CA ARG A 355 8.71 -8.75 -29.21
C ARG A 355 8.22 -7.39 -29.64
N ILE A 356 8.78 -6.37 -29.02
CA ILE A 356 8.60 -4.96 -29.40
C ILE A 356 9.57 -4.70 -30.56
N LEU A 357 9.07 -4.14 -31.66
CA LEU A 357 9.94 -3.68 -32.74
C LEU A 357 10.39 -2.25 -32.42
N THR A 358 11.68 -2.08 -32.17
CA THR A 358 12.31 -0.78 -31.99
C THR A 358 13.25 -0.50 -33.17
N ILE A 359 13.05 0.63 -33.83
CA ILE A 359 13.90 1.15 -34.90
C ILE A 359 14.55 2.44 -34.37
N GLU A 360 15.87 2.54 -34.48
CA GLU A 360 16.61 3.76 -34.15
C GLU A 360 17.31 4.31 -35.40
N GLU A 361 16.89 5.51 -35.81
CA GLU A 361 17.46 6.28 -36.89
C GLU A 361 18.69 7.04 -36.38
N ILE A 362 19.86 6.40 -36.39
CA ILE A 362 21.09 6.91 -35.75
C ILE A 362 21.58 8.28 -36.25
N ASN A 363 21.07 8.75 -37.38
CA ASN A 363 21.41 10.06 -37.97
C ASN A 363 20.46 11.18 -37.54
N GLU A 364 19.30 10.84 -36.98
CA GLU A 364 18.33 11.83 -36.51
C GLU A 364 18.72 12.32 -35.10
N PRO A 365 18.54 13.62 -34.81
CA PRO A 365 18.87 14.17 -33.51
C PRO A 365 17.90 13.68 -32.42
N CYS A 366 18.39 13.62 -31.18
CA CYS A 366 17.52 13.37 -30.03
C CYS A 366 16.61 14.58 -29.79
N VAL A 367 15.29 14.36 -29.70
CA VAL A 367 14.32 15.43 -29.41
C VAL A 367 14.56 16.07 -28.03
N ALA A 368 14.99 15.27 -27.05
CA ALA A 368 15.36 15.75 -25.72
C ALA A 368 16.73 16.45 -25.71
N GLY A 369 17.48 16.46 -26.82
CA GLY A 369 18.79 17.12 -26.91
C GLY A 369 19.97 16.32 -26.36
N LEU A 370 19.84 15.01 -26.15
CA LEU A 370 20.98 14.16 -25.82
C LEU A 370 21.95 14.08 -27.01
N PRO A 371 23.28 14.13 -26.79
CA PRO A 371 24.27 14.07 -27.86
C PRO A 371 24.48 12.62 -28.30
N LEU A 372 23.49 12.07 -29.01
CA LEU A 372 23.46 10.71 -29.53
C LEU A 372 24.05 10.64 -30.93
N ASP A 373 24.70 9.53 -31.27
CA ASP A 373 25.32 9.30 -32.58
C ASP A 373 25.35 7.79 -32.91
N ALA A 374 26.18 7.37 -33.86
CA ALA A 374 26.33 5.97 -34.24
C ALA A 374 27.00 5.10 -33.15
N HIS A 375 27.72 5.71 -32.21
CA HIS A 375 28.45 5.06 -31.13
C HIS A 375 27.75 5.20 -29.77
N ARG A 376 26.92 6.23 -29.59
CA ARG A 376 26.08 6.45 -28.41
C ARG A 376 24.61 6.32 -28.77
N ARG A 377 24.06 5.15 -28.47
CA ARG A 377 22.64 4.80 -28.67
C ARG A 377 21.75 5.53 -27.67
N CYS A 378 20.45 5.62 -27.96
CA CYS A 378 19.48 6.20 -27.04
C CYS A 378 19.40 5.37 -25.73
N PRO A 379 19.58 5.98 -24.55
CA PRO A 379 19.58 5.27 -23.27
C PRO A 379 18.20 4.75 -22.88
N LEU A 380 17.12 5.24 -23.49
CA LEU A 380 15.75 4.77 -23.24
C LEU A 380 15.43 3.43 -23.91
N ILE A 381 16.23 2.98 -24.88
CA ILE A 381 16.03 1.71 -25.60
C ILE A 381 17.25 0.79 -25.54
N SER A 382 18.26 1.18 -24.75
CA SER A 382 19.47 0.38 -24.50
C SER A 382 19.31 -0.44 -23.22
N ASP A 383 20.23 -1.35 -22.92
CA ASP A 383 20.22 -2.06 -21.64
C ASP A 383 20.42 -1.09 -20.47
N VAL A 384 19.80 -1.38 -19.31
CA VAL A 384 19.96 -0.59 -18.08
C VAL A 384 21.42 -0.62 -17.63
N GLU A 385 22.07 0.53 -17.60
CA GLU A 385 23.45 0.68 -17.14
C GLU A 385 23.53 1.25 -15.72
N GLN A 386 24.49 0.74 -14.93
CA GLN A 386 24.78 1.26 -13.58
C GLN A 386 25.83 2.36 -13.65
N SER A 387 25.52 3.45 -14.35
CA SER A 387 26.44 4.57 -14.55
C SER A 387 25.81 5.90 -14.16
N VAL A 388 26.65 6.85 -13.73
CA VAL A 388 26.20 8.23 -13.45
C VAL A 388 25.64 8.86 -14.72
N THR A 389 26.29 8.63 -15.87
CA THR A 389 25.87 9.13 -17.18
C THR A 389 24.46 8.65 -17.56
N PHE A 390 24.14 7.38 -17.30
CA PHE A 390 22.80 6.85 -17.55
C PHE A 390 21.74 7.61 -16.74
N LEU A 391 21.98 7.82 -15.45
CA LEU A 391 21.06 8.60 -14.61
C LEU A 391 21.01 10.09 -15.00
N GLU A 392 22.13 10.67 -15.46
CA GLU A 392 22.15 12.04 -16.02
C GLU A 392 21.23 12.13 -17.24
N ASP A 393 21.31 11.16 -18.14
CA ASP A 393 20.47 11.11 -19.33
C ASP A 393 18.98 10.95 -18.97
N LEU A 394 18.64 10.06 -18.01
CA LEU A 394 17.26 9.91 -17.54
C LEU A 394 16.74 11.20 -16.89
N CYS A 395 17.52 11.82 -16.01
CA CYS A 395 17.20 13.11 -15.39
C CYS A 395 16.95 14.19 -16.46
N HIS A 396 17.78 14.22 -17.50
CA HIS A 396 17.69 15.18 -18.60
C HIS A 396 16.41 14.98 -19.42
N VAL A 397 16.12 13.74 -19.84
CA VAL A 397 14.89 13.40 -20.55
C VAL A 397 13.66 13.74 -19.72
N PHE A 398 13.65 13.39 -18.44
CA PHE A 398 12.52 13.67 -17.55
C PHE A 398 12.27 15.18 -17.44
N LYS A 399 13.32 15.97 -17.18
CA LYS A 399 13.22 17.44 -17.09
C LYS A 399 12.69 18.04 -18.39
N PHE A 400 13.23 17.59 -19.52
CA PHE A 400 12.78 18.02 -20.84
C PHE A 400 11.29 17.72 -21.04
N ARG A 401 10.83 16.48 -20.79
CA ARG A 401 9.42 16.09 -21.00
C ARG A 401 8.45 16.75 -20.02
N ARG A 402 8.91 17.07 -18.81
CA ARG A 402 8.11 17.86 -17.87
C ARG A 402 7.84 19.28 -18.38
N GLU A 403 8.81 19.88 -19.06
CA GLU A 403 8.69 21.24 -19.62
C GLU A 403 8.02 21.24 -21.02
N TYR A 404 8.25 20.19 -21.79
CA TYR A 404 7.82 20.01 -23.17
C TYR A 404 7.14 18.64 -23.35
N PRO A 405 5.87 18.49 -22.92
CA PRO A 405 5.22 17.18 -22.88
C PRO A 405 4.96 16.57 -24.27
N GLU A 406 4.56 17.38 -25.26
CA GLU A 406 4.13 16.90 -26.59
C GLU A 406 4.60 17.83 -27.73
N ASP A 407 4.48 17.37 -28.98
CA ASP A 407 4.64 18.14 -30.23
C ASP A 407 6.02 18.78 -30.49
N GLN A 408 7.10 18.16 -30.03
CA GLN A 408 8.46 18.66 -30.26
C GLN A 408 9.03 18.27 -31.63
N TYR A 409 8.53 17.21 -32.27
CA TYR A 409 8.99 16.72 -33.58
C TYR A 409 9.15 17.82 -34.64
N TRP A 410 8.12 18.67 -34.80
CA TRP A 410 8.08 19.69 -35.84
C TRP A 410 9.09 20.83 -35.62
N LYS A 411 9.46 21.11 -34.37
CA LYS A 411 10.44 22.16 -34.05
C LYS A 411 11.86 21.79 -34.48
N PHE A 412 12.16 20.51 -34.64
CA PHE A 412 13.47 20.01 -35.06
C PHE A 412 13.54 19.72 -36.56
N LYS A 413 12.43 19.25 -37.15
CA LYS A 413 12.37 18.97 -38.59
C LYS A 413 12.57 20.22 -39.47
N ASP A 414 12.14 21.38 -38.99
CA ASP A 414 12.25 22.65 -39.72
C ASP A 414 13.54 23.43 -39.43
N LYS A 415 14.43 22.93 -38.55
CA LYS A 415 15.74 23.55 -38.33
C LYS A 415 16.76 22.96 -39.31
N PRO A 416 17.28 23.73 -40.27
CA PRO A 416 18.28 23.23 -41.21
C PRO A 416 19.57 22.80 -40.47
N ASP A 417 20.17 21.69 -40.91
CA ASP A 417 21.33 20.97 -40.35
C ASP A 417 22.53 21.81 -39.87
N TRP A 418 22.66 23.05 -40.32
CA TRP A 418 23.76 23.94 -39.98
C TRP A 418 23.53 24.71 -38.66
N MET A 419 22.31 24.77 -38.12
CA MET A 419 22.01 25.43 -36.84
C MET A 419 22.25 24.53 -35.61
N CYS A 420 22.40 23.21 -35.78
CA CYS A 420 22.65 22.26 -34.68
C CYS A 420 24.14 22.02 -34.40
N LYS A 421 25.04 22.64 -35.16
CA LYS A 421 26.48 22.59 -34.91
C LYS A 421 26.91 23.90 -34.25
N ASN A 422 27.08 23.85 -32.92
CA ASN A 422 27.82 24.80 -32.08
C ASN A 422 28.10 26.17 -32.73
N GLU A 423 27.28 27.18 -32.42
CA GLU A 423 27.81 28.54 -32.47
C GLU A 423 29.01 28.58 -31.50
N PRO A 424 30.24 28.84 -31.96
CA PRO A 424 31.28 29.27 -31.06
C PRO A 424 30.79 30.58 -30.45
N GLU A 425 30.93 30.74 -29.13
CA GLU A 425 30.83 32.05 -28.51
C GLU A 425 31.84 32.96 -29.21
N ASP A 426 31.34 33.80 -30.13
CA ASP A 426 32.13 34.87 -30.73
C ASP A 426 32.53 35.81 -29.61
N GLY A 427 33.81 35.70 -29.23
CA GLY A 427 34.48 36.56 -28.29
C GLY A 427 34.26 38.02 -28.69
N ASP A 428 33.58 38.72 -27.79
CA ASP A 428 33.36 40.15 -27.83
C ASP A 428 34.68 40.88 -28.08
N SER A 429 34.68 41.68 -29.14
CA SER A 429 35.78 42.55 -29.55
C SER A 429 35.34 43.99 -29.37
N SER A 430 35.66 44.55 -28.21
CA SER A 430 35.76 45.98 -27.90
C SER A 430 36.49 46.08 -26.55
N GLU A 431 37.48 46.92 -26.25
CA GLU A 431 37.96 48.24 -26.65
C GLU A 431 39.50 48.25 -26.43
N GLY A 432 40.39 48.98 -27.10
CA GLY A 432 40.37 50.41 -27.40
C GLY A 432 41.16 51.22 -26.34
N GLY A 433 42.40 51.63 -26.66
CA GLY A 433 42.94 52.94 -26.24
C GLY A 433 43.97 53.02 -25.09
N GLU A 434 45.17 53.51 -25.45
CA GLU A 434 46.04 54.49 -24.76
C GLU A 434 46.38 54.33 -23.25
N VAL A 435 47.65 54.02 -22.93
CA VAL A 435 48.75 54.97 -22.59
C VAL A 435 50.09 54.30 -22.89
#